data_AF-A0A378PHG3-F1
#
_entry.id   AF-A0A378PHG3-F1
#
_cell.length_a   1.000
_cell.length_b   1.000
_cell.length_c   1.000
_cell.angle_alpha   90.00
_cell.angle_beta   90.00
_cell.angle_gamma   90.00
#
_symmetry.space_group_name_H-M   'P 1'
#
loop_
_entity.id
_entity.type
_entity.pdbx_description
1 polymer ?
#
loop_
_entity_poly.entity_id
_entity_poly.type
_entity_poly.pdbx_seq_one_letter_code
_entity_poly.pdbx_strand_id
1 'polypeptide(L)'
;MTKIAKLAAQKLTDKNNNPIDERAILGMIENNLGDELAWSEMYVMLDELSHGKTSKYNELLFIQEFGEQDFSQDAFVGINCADSAPKDRSNYLDRAKAIGKIAAYNDIERSDDELLDACYYWPFDGADDLDANLISDATPTLLFVAQAHDFATPLSNAKNMANRFGDYLIYTPYFGHTISLSGANACIDGAVVDYLINGDKPDVMVCRQSKRHQKIHQSVHLFIV
;
A
#
# COMPACT_ATOMS: atom_id res chain seq x y z
N MET A 1 4.26 -16.21 -21.20
CA MET A 1 2.96 -16.11 -20.51
C MET A 1 3.20 -16.21 -19.02
N THR A 2 2.99 -15.11 -18.30
CA THR A 2 2.99 -15.07 -16.84
C THR A 2 1.90 -15.97 -16.26
N LYS A 3 1.95 -16.20 -14.94
CA LYS A 3 0.85 -16.89 -14.24
C LYS A 3 -0.47 -16.14 -14.42
N ILE A 4 -0.46 -14.80 -14.38
CA ILE A 4 -1.64 -13.96 -14.59
C ILE A 4 -2.19 -14.11 -16.01
N ALA A 5 -1.33 -14.07 -17.03
CA ALA A 5 -1.75 -14.29 -18.42
C ALA A 5 -2.42 -15.66 -18.63
N LYS A 6 -1.94 -16.71 -17.94
CA LYS A 6 -2.58 -18.03 -17.97
C LYS A 6 -3.96 -18.02 -17.33
N LEU A 7 -4.14 -17.28 -16.24
CA LEU A 7 -5.44 -17.15 -15.59
C LEU A 7 -6.42 -16.41 -16.49
N ALA A 8 -6.02 -15.27 -17.07
CA ALA A 8 -6.84 -14.45 -17.95
C ALA A 8 -7.25 -15.19 -19.25
N ALA A 9 -6.39 -16.09 -19.77
CA ALA A 9 -6.68 -16.89 -20.96
C ALA A 9 -7.90 -17.83 -20.79
N GLN A 10 -8.37 -18.07 -19.56
CA GLN A 10 -9.57 -18.88 -19.27
C GLN A 10 -10.89 -18.15 -19.61
N LYS A 11 -10.85 -16.84 -19.88
CA LYS A 11 -12.04 -16.04 -20.25
C LYS A 11 -13.18 -16.12 -19.23
N LEU A 12 -12.81 -16.11 -17.95
CA LEU A 12 -13.77 -16.08 -16.85
C LEU A 12 -14.44 -14.70 -16.77
N THR A 13 -15.64 -14.68 -16.19
CA THR A 13 -16.38 -13.43 -15.91
C THR A 13 -16.76 -13.35 -14.44
N ASP A 14 -16.86 -12.12 -13.94
CA ASP A 14 -17.38 -11.84 -12.60
C ASP A 14 -18.91 -12.04 -12.53
N LYS A 15 -19.49 -11.82 -11.35
CA LYS A 15 -20.94 -11.89 -11.09
C LYS A 15 -21.77 -10.91 -11.93
N ASN A 16 -21.14 -9.86 -12.45
CA ASN A 16 -21.74 -8.80 -13.25
C ASN A 16 -21.54 -9.02 -14.77
N ASN A 17 -20.95 -10.14 -15.17
CA ASN A 17 -20.54 -10.49 -16.54
C ASN A 17 -19.40 -9.63 -17.12
N ASN A 18 -18.62 -8.94 -16.28
CA ASN A 18 -17.39 -8.30 -16.74
C ASN A 18 -16.27 -9.33 -16.89
N PRO A 19 -15.39 -9.19 -17.90
CA PRO A 19 -14.23 -10.07 -18.05
C PRO A 19 -13.28 -9.98 -16.85
N ILE A 20 -12.83 -11.13 -16.35
CA ILE A 20 -11.71 -11.23 -15.40
C ILE A 20 -10.43 -11.35 -16.23
N ASP A 21 -9.96 -10.22 -16.75
CA ASP A 21 -8.73 -10.14 -17.55
C ASP A 21 -7.49 -9.87 -16.69
N GLU A 22 -6.32 -9.71 -17.33
CA GLU A 22 -5.06 -9.48 -16.62
C GLU A 22 -5.10 -8.22 -15.74
N ARG A 23 -5.77 -7.15 -16.21
CA ARG A 23 -5.89 -5.88 -15.46
C ARG A 23 -6.80 -6.04 -14.26
N ALA A 24 -7.91 -6.77 -14.40
CA ALA A 24 -8.83 -7.06 -13.32
C ALA A 24 -8.14 -7.88 -12.20
N ILE A 25 -7.37 -8.90 -12.56
CA ILE A 25 -6.60 -9.72 -11.60
C ILE A 25 -5.53 -8.86 -10.90
N LEU A 26 -4.82 -8.02 -11.65
CA LEU A 26 -3.79 -7.14 -11.09
C LEU A 26 -4.38 -6.08 -10.15
N GLY A 27 -5.48 -5.44 -10.51
CA GLY A 27 -6.16 -4.48 -9.64
C GLY A 27 -6.58 -5.14 -8.32
N MET A 28 -7.06 -6.37 -8.37
CA MET A 28 -7.37 -7.14 -7.17
C MET A 28 -6.13 -7.41 -6.29
N ILE A 29 -4.99 -7.75 -6.91
CA ILE A 29 -3.73 -7.95 -6.18
C ILE A 29 -3.25 -6.64 -5.56
N GLU A 30 -3.21 -5.56 -6.33
CA GLU A 30 -2.70 -4.23 -5.92
C GLU A 30 -3.51 -3.66 -4.75
N ASN A 31 -4.84 -3.73 -4.83
CA ASN A 31 -5.74 -3.25 -3.78
C ASN A 31 -5.58 -3.99 -2.44
N ASN A 32 -5.13 -5.25 -2.47
CA ASN A 32 -5.00 -6.10 -1.28
C ASN A 32 -3.55 -6.32 -0.85
N LEU A 33 -2.56 -5.81 -1.59
CA LEU A 33 -1.15 -6.07 -1.32
C LEU A 33 -0.69 -5.47 0.02
N GLY A 34 -1.31 -4.37 0.43
CA GLY A 34 -0.94 -3.64 1.65
C GLY A 34 -1.38 -4.27 2.96
N ASP A 35 -2.33 -5.19 2.91
CA ASP A 35 -2.84 -5.87 4.10
C ASP A 35 -2.40 -7.34 4.08
N GLU A 36 -1.47 -7.70 4.98
CA GLU A 36 -1.01 -9.09 5.13
C GLU A 36 -2.17 -10.05 5.42
N LEU A 37 -3.24 -9.58 6.08
CA LEU A 37 -4.43 -10.40 6.35
C LEU A 37 -5.19 -10.76 5.08
N ALA A 38 -5.09 -9.95 4.02
CA ALA A 38 -5.74 -10.21 2.74
C ALA A 38 -4.95 -11.22 1.87
N TRP A 39 -3.71 -11.56 2.23
CA TRP A 39 -2.85 -12.40 1.39
C TRP A 39 -3.34 -13.85 1.29
N SER A 40 -3.91 -14.40 2.36
CA SER A 40 -4.54 -15.73 2.32
C SER A 40 -5.74 -15.73 1.40
N GLU A 41 -6.55 -14.67 1.40
CA GLU A 41 -7.71 -14.52 0.53
C GLU A 41 -7.30 -14.41 -0.94
N MET A 42 -6.24 -13.64 -1.24
CA MET A 42 -5.66 -13.57 -2.59
C MET A 42 -5.13 -14.94 -3.06
N TYR A 43 -4.52 -15.73 -2.17
CA TYR A 43 -4.07 -17.07 -2.51
C TYR A 43 -5.25 -17.97 -2.91
N VAL A 44 -6.33 -17.96 -2.13
CA VAL A 44 -7.56 -18.71 -2.44
C VAL A 44 -8.17 -18.23 -3.75
N MET A 45 -8.22 -16.91 -3.98
CA MET A 45 -8.69 -16.35 -5.23
C MET A 45 -7.89 -16.87 -6.43
N LEU A 46 -6.56 -16.81 -6.38
CA LEU A 46 -5.71 -17.26 -7.49
C LEU A 46 -5.83 -18.77 -7.73
N ASP A 47 -5.98 -19.57 -6.66
CA ASP A 47 -6.23 -21.01 -6.77
C ASP A 47 -7.59 -21.28 -7.43
N GLU A 48 -8.65 -20.62 -7.00
CA GLU A 48 -9.98 -20.76 -7.60
C GLU A 48 -10.00 -20.38 -9.08
N LEU A 49 -9.41 -19.23 -9.42
CA LEU A 49 -9.29 -18.78 -10.80
C LEU A 49 -8.57 -19.82 -11.64
N SER A 50 -7.53 -20.48 -11.12
CA SER A 50 -6.79 -21.53 -11.84
C SER A 50 -7.61 -22.79 -12.13
N HIS A 51 -8.74 -22.97 -11.43
CA HIS A 51 -9.69 -24.06 -11.61
C HIS A 51 -10.99 -23.60 -12.29
N GLY A 52 -11.01 -22.41 -12.89
CA GLY A 52 -12.18 -21.85 -13.56
C GLY A 52 -13.31 -21.41 -12.63
N LYS A 53 -13.01 -21.20 -11.34
CA LYS A 53 -13.97 -20.72 -10.33
C LYS A 53 -13.74 -19.24 -10.04
N THR A 54 -14.81 -18.51 -9.72
CA THR A 54 -14.77 -17.05 -9.50
C THR A 54 -15.36 -16.63 -8.16
N SER A 55 -15.62 -17.56 -7.25
CA SER A 55 -16.35 -17.28 -6.00
C SER A 55 -15.61 -16.27 -5.12
N LYS A 56 -14.34 -16.56 -4.81
CA LYS A 56 -13.50 -15.70 -3.98
C LYS A 56 -13.18 -14.36 -4.67
N TYR A 57 -13.01 -14.36 -6.00
CA TYR A 57 -12.87 -13.11 -6.76
C TYR A 57 -14.09 -12.21 -6.58
N ASN A 58 -15.30 -12.76 -6.70
CA ASN A 58 -16.54 -12.02 -6.53
C ASN A 58 -16.78 -11.55 -5.09
N GLU A 59 -16.31 -12.30 -4.11
CA GLU A 59 -16.32 -11.91 -2.70
C GLU A 59 -15.42 -10.70 -2.45
N LEU A 60 -14.16 -10.75 -2.91
CA LEU A 60 -13.24 -9.63 -2.79
C LEU A 60 -13.71 -8.40 -3.58
N LEU A 61 -14.27 -8.60 -4.78
CA LEU A 61 -14.89 -7.54 -5.57
C LEU A 61 -16.05 -6.88 -4.80
N PHE A 62 -16.90 -7.68 -4.15
CA PHE A 62 -17.98 -7.15 -3.32
C PHE A 62 -17.45 -6.32 -2.15
N ILE A 63 -16.39 -6.77 -1.46
CA ILE A 63 -15.76 -6.01 -0.36
C ILE A 63 -15.22 -4.66 -0.86
N GLN A 64 -14.56 -4.66 -2.03
CA GLN A 64 -14.07 -3.45 -2.67
C GLN A 64 -15.20 -2.49 -3.05
N GLU A 65 -16.24 -2.97 -3.75
CA GLU A 65 -17.42 -2.17 -4.14
C GLU A 65 -18.15 -1.56 -2.93
N PHE A 66 -18.14 -2.26 -1.79
CA PHE A 66 -18.74 -1.79 -0.54
C PHE A 66 -17.89 -0.68 0.12
N GLY A 67 -16.57 -0.72 -0.06
CA GLY A 67 -15.64 0.32 0.39
C GLY A 67 -15.59 1.54 -0.53
N GLU A 68 -15.79 1.37 -1.83
CA GLU A 68 -15.65 2.42 -2.87
C GLU A 68 -16.85 3.38 -3.01
N GLN A 69 -17.81 3.40 -2.09
CA GLN A 69 -18.98 4.30 -2.18
C GLN A 69 -18.68 5.78 -1.83
N ASP A 70 -17.41 6.19 -1.79
CA ASP A 70 -17.00 7.55 -1.47
C ASP A 70 -16.15 8.22 -2.57
N PHE A 71 -15.85 9.50 -2.40
CA PHE A 71 -15.03 10.27 -3.35
C PHE A 71 -13.52 10.17 -3.04
N SER A 72 -13.08 9.15 -2.29
CA SER A 72 -11.69 9.06 -1.82
C SER A 72 -10.69 8.95 -2.98
N GLN A 73 -11.02 8.19 -4.04
CA GLN A 73 -10.14 8.02 -5.21
C GLN A 73 -10.05 9.30 -6.06
N ASP A 74 -11.19 9.95 -6.32
CA ASP A 74 -11.21 11.24 -7.02
C ASP A 74 -10.42 12.30 -6.25
N ALA A 75 -10.60 12.35 -4.92
CA ALA A 75 -9.85 13.24 -4.05
C ALA A 75 -8.36 12.89 -4.00
N PHE A 76 -8.02 11.59 -3.94
CA PHE A 76 -6.64 11.11 -3.94
C PHE A 76 -5.90 11.57 -5.20
N VAL A 77 -6.48 11.38 -6.39
CA VAL A 77 -5.88 11.86 -7.64
C VAL A 77 -5.80 13.39 -7.63
N GLY A 78 -6.90 14.08 -7.34
CA GLY A 78 -6.97 15.54 -7.39
C GLY A 78 -5.97 16.23 -6.46
N ILE A 79 -5.81 15.75 -5.22
CA ILE A 79 -4.88 16.30 -4.24
C ILE A 79 -3.44 16.00 -4.64
N ASN A 80 -3.08 14.75 -4.96
CA ASN A 80 -1.71 14.42 -5.37
C ASN A 80 -1.23 15.24 -6.59
N CYS A 81 -2.12 15.46 -7.56
CA CYS A 81 -1.79 16.27 -8.72
C CYS A 81 -1.68 17.77 -8.36
N ALA A 82 -2.54 18.27 -7.48
CA ALA A 82 -2.45 19.65 -6.98
C ALA A 82 -1.17 19.88 -6.16
N ASP A 83 -0.69 18.87 -5.43
CA ASP A 83 0.55 18.96 -4.66
C ASP A 83 1.77 18.99 -5.59
N SER A 84 1.89 18.03 -6.52
CA SER A 84 3.17 17.78 -7.21
C SER A 84 3.08 17.37 -8.69
N ALA A 85 2.08 17.88 -9.44
CA ALA A 85 1.92 17.56 -10.87
C ALA A 85 3.22 17.76 -11.69
N PRO A 86 3.70 16.71 -12.39
CA PRO A 86 4.91 16.78 -13.20
C PRO A 86 4.67 17.51 -14.52
N LYS A 87 5.66 18.29 -14.97
CA LYS A 87 5.61 18.99 -16.27
C LYS A 87 6.57 18.47 -17.32
N ASP A 88 7.66 17.82 -16.91
CA ASP A 88 8.63 17.24 -17.84
C ASP A 88 8.22 15.82 -18.24
N ARG A 89 7.70 15.69 -19.46
CA ARG A 89 7.29 14.41 -20.05
C ARG A 89 8.43 13.40 -20.14
N SER A 90 9.61 13.83 -20.58
CA SER A 90 10.73 12.91 -20.81
C SER A 90 11.19 12.33 -19.48
N ASN A 91 11.39 13.20 -18.50
CA ASN A 91 11.82 12.81 -17.16
C ASN A 91 10.78 11.94 -16.44
N TYR A 92 9.48 12.22 -16.62
CA TYR A 92 8.42 11.39 -16.09
C TYR A 92 8.41 9.99 -16.73
N LEU A 93 8.49 9.90 -18.05
CA LEU A 93 8.55 8.62 -18.77
C LEU A 93 9.78 7.80 -18.43
N ASP A 94 10.95 8.44 -18.31
CA ASP A 94 12.18 7.76 -17.94
C ASP A 94 12.06 7.12 -16.55
N ARG A 95 11.45 7.83 -15.59
CA ARG A 95 11.13 7.27 -14.27
C ARG A 95 10.13 6.13 -14.34
N ALA A 96 9.00 6.30 -15.04
CA ALA A 96 7.97 5.27 -15.16
C ALA A 96 8.54 3.98 -15.78
N LYS A 97 9.38 4.10 -16.83
CA LYS A 97 10.09 2.98 -17.46
C LYS A 97 11.11 2.33 -16.52
N ALA A 98 11.83 3.13 -15.71
CA ALA A 98 12.75 2.59 -14.72
C ALA A 98 12.02 1.80 -13.62
N ILE A 99 10.89 2.31 -13.14
CA ILE A 99 10.02 1.64 -12.17
C ILE A 99 9.51 0.30 -12.74
N GLY A 100 9.00 0.30 -13.97
CA GLY A 100 8.51 -0.91 -14.64
C GLY A 100 9.59 -2.01 -14.76
N LYS A 101 10.87 -1.64 -14.94
CA LYS A 101 11.98 -2.60 -14.99
C LYS A 101 12.30 -3.26 -13.64
N ILE A 102 12.09 -2.55 -12.53
CA ILE A 102 12.38 -3.07 -11.18
C ILE A 102 11.16 -3.74 -10.54
N ALA A 103 9.94 -3.37 -10.95
CA ALA A 103 8.67 -3.89 -10.44
C ALA A 103 7.92 -4.70 -11.52
N ALA A 104 8.60 -5.64 -12.17
CA ALA A 104 8.09 -6.41 -13.31
C ALA A 104 7.10 -7.56 -12.92
N TYR A 105 6.25 -7.37 -11.90
CA TYR A 105 5.34 -8.43 -11.43
C TYR A 105 4.14 -8.66 -12.37
N ASN A 106 3.72 -7.63 -13.11
CA ASN A 106 2.60 -7.69 -14.03
C ASN A 106 2.99 -8.14 -15.45
N ASP A 107 4.24 -7.94 -15.88
CA ASP A 107 4.76 -8.25 -17.24
C ASP A 107 3.85 -7.72 -18.37
N ILE A 108 3.18 -6.59 -18.11
CA ILE A 108 2.35 -5.89 -19.09
C ILE A 108 3.19 -4.82 -19.76
N GLU A 109 3.37 -4.96 -21.08
CA GLU A 109 3.92 -3.88 -21.90
C GLU A 109 2.91 -2.74 -21.98
N ARG A 110 3.37 -1.53 -21.63
CA ARG A 110 2.58 -0.29 -21.71
C ARG A 110 3.22 0.61 -22.75
N SER A 111 2.38 1.23 -23.57
CA SER A 111 2.80 2.34 -24.42
C SER A 111 3.26 3.53 -23.58
N ASP A 112 4.01 4.46 -24.19
CA ASP A 112 4.43 5.69 -23.51
C ASP A 112 3.23 6.48 -22.98
N ASP A 113 2.12 6.55 -23.73
CA ASP A 113 0.92 7.28 -23.30
C ASP A 113 0.19 6.54 -22.16
N GLU A 114 0.23 5.21 -22.13
CA GLU A 114 -0.28 4.44 -20.99
C GLU A 114 0.57 4.60 -19.72
N LEU A 115 1.83 5.04 -19.83
CA LEU A 115 2.67 5.33 -18.66
C LEU A 115 2.40 6.71 -18.06
N LEU A 116 1.78 7.64 -18.79
CA LEU A 116 1.41 8.95 -18.30
C LEU A 116 0.09 8.86 -17.53
N ASP A 117 0.10 9.27 -16.27
CA ASP A 117 -1.08 9.28 -15.41
C ASP A 117 -1.87 10.60 -15.49
N ALA A 118 -2.97 10.68 -14.74
CA ALA A 118 -3.81 11.88 -14.67
C ALA A 118 -3.04 13.12 -14.20
N CYS A 119 -1.98 12.98 -13.39
CA CYS A 119 -1.22 14.11 -12.88
C CYS A 119 -0.31 14.75 -13.93
N TYR A 120 0.22 13.97 -14.87
CA TYR A 120 0.92 14.56 -16.02
C TYR A 120 0.01 15.46 -16.86
N TYR A 121 -1.27 15.10 -16.99
CA TYR A 121 -2.26 15.90 -17.72
C TYR A 121 -2.92 16.98 -16.86
N TRP A 122 -2.49 17.17 -15.61
CA TRP A 122 -3.07 18.14 -14.70
C TRP A 122 -2.84 19.58 -15.20
N PRO A 123 -3.90 20.41 -15.29
CA PRO A 123 -3.82 21.71 -15.94
C PRO A 123 -3.09 22.77 -15.11
N PHE A 124 -2.94 22.55 -13.79
CA PHE A 124 -2.31 23.49 -12.87
C PHE A 124 -0.90 23.03 -12.50
N ASP A 125 -0.05 23.98 -12.08
CA ASP A 125 1.24 23.65 -11.49
C ASP A 125 1.03 23.04 -10.10
N GLY A 126 1.94 22.13 -9.70
CA GLY A 126 1.98 21.62 -8.33
C GLY A 126 2.27 22.76 -7.35
N ALA A 127 1.56 22.77 -6.22
CA ALA A 127 1.68 23.82 -5.21
C ALA A 127 2.82 23.58 -4.23
N ASP A 128 3.29 22.34 -4.07
CA ASP A 128 4.31 22.00 -3.09
C ASP A 128 5.70 22.39 -3.55
N ASP A 129 6.43 23.04 -2.64
CA ASP A 129 7.87 23.18 -2.72
C ASP A 129 8.54 22.00 -1.99
N LEU A 130 9.00 21.02 -2.77
CA LEU A 130 9.64 19.81 -2.25
C LEU A 130 10.94 20.09 -1.48
N ASP A 131 11.55 21.26 -1.69
CA ASP A 131 12.78 21.70 -1.01
C ASP A 131 12.48 22.56 0.23
N ALA A 132 11.21 22.91 0.50
CA ALA A 132 10.83 23.75 1.61
C ALA A 132 11.23 23.13 2.96
N ASN A 133 11.89 23.92 3.82
CA ASN A 133 12.14 23.50 5.20
C ASN A 133 10.90 23.80 6.07
N LEU A 134 10.17 22.74 6.41
CA LEU A 134 8.95 22.83 7.23
C LEU A 134 9.23 22.78 8.74
N ILE A 135 10.50 22.68 9.15
CA ILE A 135 10.89 22.56 10.56
C ILE A 135 11.14 23.97 11.13
N SER A 136 10.48 24.26 12.25
CA SER A 136 10.62 25.51 13.00
C SER A 136 10.86 25.23 14.48
N ASP A 137 11.25 26.24 15.25
CA ASP A 137 11.39 26.12 16.72
C ASP A 137 10.06 25.76 17.42
N ALA A 138 8.93 25.95 16.74
CA ALA A 138 7.60 25.57 17.24
C ALA A 138 7.20 24.13 16.89
N THR A 139 7.99 23.44 16.05
CA THR A 139 7.73 22.04 15.69
C THR A 139 7.98 21.17 16.91
N PRO A 140 6.98 20.43 17.42
CA PRO A 140 7.22 19.50 18.51
C PRO A 140 8.14 18.39 18.03
N THR A 141 8.85 17.75 18.96
CA THR A 141 9.45 16.44 18.70
C THR A 141 8.35 15.52 18.14
N LEU A 142 8.68 14.73 17.13
CA LEU A 142 7.80 13.79 16.46
C LEU A 142 8.21 12.34 16.75
N LEU A 143 7.24 11.44 16.61
CA LEU A 143 7.44 10.00 16.59
C LEU A 143 7.04 9.45 15.23
N PHE A 144 8.02 8.99 14.46
CA PHE A 144 7.81 8.27 13.23
C PHE A 144 7.58 6.78 13.51
N VAL A 145 6.59 6.19 12.86
CA VAL A 145 6.24 4.78 12.98
C VAL A 145 6.28 4.15 11.60
N ALA A 146 6.95 3.01 11.45
CA ALA A 146 7.10 2.35 10.16
C ALA A 146 7.07 0.82 10.25
N GLN A 147 6.90 0.18 9.10
CA GLN A 147 7.18 -1.24 8.91
C GLN A 147 8.41 -1.42 8.02
N ALA A 148 9.22 -2.44 8.29
CA ALA A 148 10.45 -2.69 7.54
C ALA A 148 10.19 -3.06 6.08
N HIS A 149 9.06 -3.70 5.82
CA HIS A 149 8.65 -4.14 4.49
C HIS A 149 7.32 -3.49 4.06
N ASP A 150 7.19 -2.19 4.34
CA ASP A 150 6.11 -1.37 3.82
C ASP A 150 6.30 -1.10 2.32
N PHE A 151 5.32 -1.51 1.52
CA PHE A 151 5.37 -1.42 0.06
C PHE A 151 4.96 -0.02 -0.45
N ALA A 152 4.16 0.72 0.32
CA ALA A 152 3.64 2.04 -0.08
C ALA A 152 4.50 3.17 0.51
N THR A 153 4.93 3.03 1.75
CA THR A 153 5.80 4.01 2.44
C THR A 153 7.06 3.33 3.00
N PRO A 154 8.08 3.05 2.16
CA PRO A 154 9.24 2.27 2.55
C PRO A 154 9.99 2.81 3.77
N LEU A 155 10.57 1.91 4.59
CA LEU A 155 11.34 2.27 5.79
C LEU A 155 12.46 3.29 5.52
N SER A 156 13.06 3.30 4.32
CA SER A 156 14.06 4.30 3.93
C SER A 156 13.49 5.72 3.99
N ASN A 157 12.25 5.92 3.57
CA ASN A 157 11.59 7.22 3.59
C ASN A 157 11.30 7.64 5.03
N ALA A 158 10.80 6.72 5.87
CA ALA A 158 10.61 6.99 7.30
C ALA A 158 11.92 7.35 8.02
N LYS A 159 13.03 6.67 7.70
CA LYS A 159 14.36 7.03 8.21
C LYS A 159 14.81 8.41 7.75
N ASN A 160 14.62 8.74 6.48
CA ASN A 160 14.97 10.05 5.95
C ASN A 160 14.16 11.16 6.64
N MET A 161 12.86 10.94 6.85
CA MET A 161 12.00 11.87 7.57
C MET A 161 12.42 12.02 9.04
N ALA A 162 12.60 10.93 9.78
CA ALA A 162 13.06 11.00 11.17
C ALA A 162 14.41 11.74 11.29
N ASN A 163 15.35 11.47 10.39
CA ASN A 163 16.64 12.16 10.36
C ASN A 163 16.51 13.65 10.01
N ARG A 164 15.61 14.00 9.09
CA ARG A 164 15.36 15.40 8.69
C ARG A 164 14.85 16.22 9.88
N PHE A 165 13.97 15.64 10.70
CA PHE A 165 13.42 16.27 11.90
C PHE A 165 14.33 16.16 13.13
N GLY A 166 15.30 15.24 13.13
CA GLY A 166 16.14 14.96 14.31
C GLY A 166 15.42 14.17 15.39
N ASP A 167 14.39 13.43 14.99
CA ASP A 167 13.34 12.89 15.86
C ASP A 167 13.33 11.35 15.91
N TYR A 168 12.37 10.78 16.65
CA TYR A 168 12.35 9.36 16.96
C TYR A 168 11.73 8.51 15.84
N LEU A 169 12.26 7.30 15.63
CA LEU A 169 11.68 6.30 14.74
C LEU A 169 11.54 4.97 15.47
N ILE A 170 10.33 4.44 15.51
CA ILE A 170 10.08 3.04 15.88
C ILE A 170 9.60 2.26 14.66
N TYR A 171 10.02 1.01 14.54
CA TYR A 171 9.53 0.16 13.45
C TYR A 171 9.42 -1.31 13.82
N THR A 172 8.64 -2.05 13.04
CA THR A 172 8.50 -3.50 13.13
C THR A 172 9.17 -4.19 11.94
N PRO A 173 9.79 -5.39 12.09
CA PRO A 173 10.48 -6.07 10.99
C PRO A 173 9.55 -6.81 10.01
N TYR A 174 8.23 -6.63 10.11
CA TYR A 174 7.24 -7.38 9.32
C TYR A 174 6.75 -6.60 8.09
N PHE A 175 5.96 -7.28 7.26
CA PHE A 175 5.26 -6.73 6.09
C PHE A 175 3.95 -6.06 6.51
N GLY A 176 3.43 -5.19 5.65
CA GLY A 176 2.17 -4.48 5.83
C GLY A 176 2.30 -3.01 5.45
N HIS A 177 1.26 -2.22 5.70
CA HIS A 177 1.27 -0.78 5.53
C HIS A 177 0.59 -0.10 6.72
N THR A 178 1.31 0.83 7.37
CA THR A 178 0.93 1.40 8.68
C THR A 178 0.79 0.34 9.79
N ILE A 179 0.82 0.74 11.06
CA ILE A 179 0.70 -0.25 12.16
C ILE A 179 0.28 0.36 13.50
N SER A 180 0.42 1.68 13.65
CA SER A 180 0.11 2.41 14.87
C SER A 180 -1.36 2.27 15.28
N LEU A 181 -1.62 1.93 16.55
CA LEU A 181 -2.95 1.84 17.16
C LEU A 181 -3.90 0.84 16.46
N SER A 182 -3.33 -0.15 15.77
CA SER A 182 -4.09 -1.17 15.03
C SER A 182 -4.48 -2.38 15.90
N GLY A 183 -3.82 -2.58 17.04
CA GLY A 183 -3.92 -3.81 17.83
C GLY A 183 -3.07 -4.97 17.29
N ALA A 184 -2.49 -4.85 16.09
CA ALA A 184 -1.70 -5.91 15.47
C ALA A 184 -0.28 -6.05 16.06
N ASN A 185 0.23 -5.03 16.77
CA ASN A 185 1.52 -5.09 17.45
C ASN A 185 1.51 -4.29 18.75
N ALA A 186 1.25 -4.98 19.86
CA ALA A 186 1.18 -4.38 21.20
C ALA A 186 2.46 -3.62 21.62
N CYS A 187 3.64 -3.95 21.07
CA CYS A 187 4.86 -3.17 21.33
C CYS A 187 4.81 -1.80 20.66
N ILE A 188 4.37 -1.75 19.39
CA ILE A 188 4.20 -0.48 18.67
C ILE A 188 3.13 0.34 19.37
N ASP A 189 1.97 -0.24 19.63
CA ASP A 189 0.83 0.48 20.20
C ASP A 189 1.17 1.01 21.60
N GLY A 190 1.87 0.22 22.42
CA GLY A 190 2.36 0.66 23.73
C GLY A 190 3.29 1.86 23.62
N ALA A 191 4.31 1.79 22.75
CA ALA A 191 5.25 2.88 22.54
C ALA A 191 4.57 4.17 22.01
N VAL A 192 3.58 4.03 21.12
CA VAL A 192 2.80 5.17 20.60
C VAL A 192 1.96 5.80 21.71
N VAL A 193 1.25 4.99 22.50
CA VAL A 193 0.43 5.49 23.61
C VAL A 193 1.30 6.20 24.65
N ASP A 194 2.44 5.61 25.03
CA ASP A 194 3.36 6.21 25.98
C ASP A 194 3.92 7.55 25.48
N TYR A 195 4.23 7.64 24.18
CA TYR A 195 4.65 8.87 23.53
C TYR A 195 3.54 9.94 23.54
N LEU A 196 2.30 9.58 23.21
CA LEU A 196 1.18 10.51 23.19
C LEU A 196 0.83 11.04 24.59
N ILE A 197 1.05 10.25 25.64
CA ILE A 197 0.76 10.65 27.03
C ILE A 197 1.91 11.47 27.62
N ASN A 198 3.16 11.03 27.43
CA ASN A 198 4.31 11.58 28.17
C ASN A 198 5.18 12.50 27.31
N GLY A 199 5.17 12.35 25.98
CA GLY A 199 6.07 13.06 25.06
C GLY A 199 7.52 12.58 25.12
N ASP A 200 7.80 11.50 25.87
CA ASP A 200 9.14 10.99 26.09
C ASP A 200 9.65 10.16 24.91
N LYS A 201 10.97 10.08 24.82
CA LYS A 201 11.65 9.19 23.86
C LYS A 201 11.18 7.74 24.05
N PRO A 202 10.83 7.02 22.97
CA PRO A 202 10.55 5.58 23.08
C PRO A 202 11.74 4.78 23.61
N ASP A 203 11.49 3.90 24.57
CA ASP A 203 12.49 2.96 25.11
C ASP A 203 12.82 1.81 24.15
N VAL A 204 12.03 1.67 23.09
CA VAL A 204 12.16 0.63 22.06
C VAL A 204 12.24 1.27 20.68
N MET A 205 13.20 0.83 19.88
CA MET A 205 13.36 1.28 18.49
C MET A 205 12.86 0.23 17.48
N VAL A 206 12.82 -1.04 17.89
CA VAL A 206 12.39 -2.16 17.04
C VAL A 206 11.39 -3.03 17.79
N CYS A 207 10.14 -3.04 17.33
CA CYS A 207 9.07 -3.81 17.94
C CYS A 207 8.83 -5.13 17.22
N ARG A 208 9.26 -6.22 17.85
CA ARG A 208 8.99 -7.59 17.38
C ARG A 208 7.72 -8.11 18.03
N GLN A 209 6.90 -8.86 17.30
CA GLN A 209 5.72 -9.49 17.88
C GLN A 209 6.14 -10.55 18.90
N SER A 210 5.43 -10.62 20.03
CA SER A 210 5.62 -11.69 21.00
C SER A 210 5.10 -13.03 20.44
N LYS A 211 5.80 -14.14 20.73
CA LYS A 211 5.38 -15.51 20.33
C LYS A 211 3.95 -15.89 20.75
N ARG A 212 3.35 -15.15 21.69
CA ARG A 212 1.99 -15.37 22.21
C ARG A 212 0.91 -14.83 21.27
N HIS A 213 1.16 -13.72 20.58
CA HIS A 213 0.19 -13.09 19.65
C HIS A 213 0.19 -13.76 18.27
N GLN A 214 1.33 -14.33 17.86
CA GLN A 214 1.44 -15.12 16.63
C GLN A 214 0.49 -16.35 16.64
N LYS A 215 0.25 -16.93 17.82
CA LYS A 215 -0.72 -18.03 17.98
C LYS A 215 -2.17 -17.56 17.91
N ILE A 216 -2.49 -16.33 18.33
CA ILE A 216 -3.88 -15.84 18.36
C ILE A 216 -4.36 -15.57 16.92
N HIS A 217 -3.56 -14.90 16.09
CA HIS A 217 -3.91 -14.70 14.67
C HIS A 217 -4.04 -16.02 13.88
N GLN A 218 -3.19 -17.02 14.17
CA GLN A 218 -3.35 -18.37 13.61
C GLN A 218 -4.58 -19.11 14.14
N SER A 219 -5.01 -18.84 15.38
CA SER A 219 -6.15 -19.53 16.00
C SER A 219 -7.50 -18.94 15.59
N VAL A 220 -7.58 -17.64 15.29
CA VAL A 220 -8.81 -17.02 14.75
C VAL A 220 -9.18 -17.64 13.39
N HIS A 221 -8.19 -18.05 12.60
CA HIS A 221 -8.39 -18.80 11.35
C HIS A 221 -8.89 -20.24 11.54
N LEU A 222 -8.85 -20.79 12.74
CA LEU A 222 -9.32 -22.15 13.03
C LEU A 222 -10.78 -22.19 13.52
N PHE A 223 -11.39 -21.02 13.80
CA PHE A 223 -12.74 -20.92 14.38
C PHE A 223 -13.78 -20.24 13.48
N ILE A 224 -13.45 -19.96 12.22
CA ILE A 224 -14.42 -19.60 11.19
C ILE A 224 -14.44 -20.73 10.15
N VAL A 225 -15.18 -21.79 10.47
CA VAL A 225 -15.70 -22.79 9.54
C VAL A 225 -17.21 -22.82 9.72
#